data_AF-A0A9W4PGC2-F1
#
_entry.id   AF-A0A9W4PGC2-F1
#
_cell.length_a   1.000
_cell.length_b   1.000
_cell.length_c   1.000
_cell.angle_alpha   90.00
_cell.angle_beta   90.00
_cell.angle_gamma   90.00
#
_symmetry.space_group_name_H-M   'P 1'
#
loop_
_entity.id
_entity.type
_entity.pdbx_description
1 polymer ?
#
loop_
_entity_poly.entity_id
_entity_poly.type
_entity_poly.pdbx_seq_one_letter_code
_entity_poly.pdbx_strand_id
1 'polypeptide(L)'
;MSKITFSTNEIKILQKNPNVQRVSHLAITYTDDFKNRFMNEYLAGKLPRQIFVENGFDVDLLGIKRIEQTAYRWNKAYEKKGLIGLTDSRKIASGMPMKRELSQSEIIERQEAKIKLLEGQVELLKKLETTERRLLNASENLDPSRVFQLIYETIEQHQFKHMTKYFCDLLGVSRSGYYSYLKASDSREATEQLDLEAKEMILKAFNHRGYKKGSRSIKMILENDYNHLCSRKKIQRIMRKFGMVCPHRRPNPCY
;
A
#
# COMPACT_ATOMS: atom_id res chain seq x y z
N MET A 1 -34.99 -12.21 -3.21
CA MET A 1 -35.12 -11.40 -4.45
C MET A 1 -36.25 -10.39 -4.23
N SER A 2 -36.07 -9.13 -4.61
CA SER A 2 -37.17 -8.16 -4.55
C SER A 2 -38.26 -8.57 -5.55
N LYS A 3 -39.53 -8.59 -5.11
CA LYS A 3 -40.69 -8.89 -5.96
C LYS A 3 -41.09 -7.70 -6.86
N ILE A 4 -40.21 -6.71 -6.99
CA ILE A 4 -40.48 -5.45 -7.68
C ILE A 4 -40.32 -5.70 -9.19
N THR A 5 -41.44 -5.63 -9.90
CA THR A 5 -41.51 -5.67 -11.35
C THR A 5 -41.52 -4.25 -11.91
N PHE A 6 -40.86 -4.03 -13.05
CA PHE A 6 -40.83 -2.72 -13.69
C PHE A 6 -42.07 -2.51 -14.57
N SER A 7 -42.69 -1.34 -14.50
CA SER A 7 -43.75 -0.96 -15.45
C SER A 7 -43.17 -0.74 -16.86
N THR A 8 -44.01 -0.83 -17.90
CA THR A 8 -43.61 -0.56 -19.29
C THR A 8 -43.00 0.84 -19.47
N ASN A 9 -43.46 1.82 -18.70
CA ASN A 9 -42.89 3.18 -18.70
C ASN A 9 -41.50 3.23 -18.04
N GLU A 10 -41.31 2.53 -16.92
CA GLU A 10 -40.02 2.45 -16.21
C GLU A 10 -38.97 1.72 -17.06
N ILE A 11 -39.37 0.66 -17.78
CA ILE A 11 -38.52 -0.04 -18.74
C ILE A 11 -38.02 0.92 -19.81
N LYS A 12 -38.90 1.76 -20.39
CA LYS A 12 -38.52 2.75 -21.41
C LYS A 12 -37.55 3.80 -20.86
N ILE A 13 -37.71 4.24 -19.62
CA ILE A 13 -36.81 5.19 -18.97
C ILE A 13 -35.43 4.56 -18.79
N LEU A 14 -35.37 3.37 -18.20
CA LEU A 14 -34.11 2.66 -17.94
C LEU A 14 -33.37 2.27 -19.21
N GLN A 15 -34.09 1.95 -20.29
CA GLN A 15 -33.51 1.59 -21.57
C GLN A 15 -32.85 2.76 -22.31
N LYS A 16 -33.18 4.02 -21.95
CA LYS A 16 -32.48 5.20 -22.50
C LYS A 16 -31.09 5.41 -21.91
N ASN A 17 -30.77 4.81 -20.76
CA ASN A 17 -29.47 5.01 -20.11
C ASN A 17 -28.38 4.19 -20.84
N PRO A 18 -27.24 4.80 -21.24
CA PRO A 18 -26.16 4.11 -21.96
C PRO A 18 -25.51 2.95 -21.18
N ASN A 19 -25.63 2.95 -19.85
CA ASN A 19 -25.06 1.93 -18.97
C ASN A 19 -25.90 0.64 -18.89
N VAL A 20 -27.06 0.62 -19.56
CA VAL A 20 -28.00 -0.49 -19.57
C VAL A 20 -27.95 -1.20 -20.92
N GLN A 21 -27.70 -2.51 -20.88
CA GLN A 21 -27.68 -3.35 -22.08
C GLN A 21 -29.07 -3.90 -22.42
N ARG A 22 -29.81 -4.36 -21.41
CA ARG A 22 -31.17 -4.90 -21.59
C ARG A 22 -31.99 -4.71 -20.33
N VAL A 23 -33.26 -4.34 -20.46
CA VAL A 23 -34.22 -4.31 -19.35
C VAL A 23 -35.34 -5.30 -19.63
N SER A 24 -35.69 -6.08 -18.62
CA SER A 24 -36.88 -6.93 -18.58
C SER A 24 -37.74 -6.49 -17.39
N HIS A 25 -39.01 -6.90 -17.36
CA HIS A 25 -39.92 -6.68 -16.23
C HIS A 25 -39.32 -7.09 -14.88
N LEU A 26 -38.37 -8.04 -14.84
CA LEU A 26 -37.79 -8.60 -13.62
C LEU A 26 -36.33 -8.19 -13.36
N ALA A 27 -35.57 -7.82 -14.40
CA ALA A 27 -34.13 -7.70 -14.31
C ALA A 27 -33.54 -6.67 -15.27
N ILE A 28 -32.46 -6.04 -14.83
CA ILE A 28 -31.62 -5.15 -15.64
C ILE A 28 -30.30 -5.88 -15.91
N THR A 29 -29.92 -5.94 -17.18
CA THR A 29 -28.59 -6.34 -17.62
C THR A 29 -27.80 -5.07 -17.91
N TYR A 30 -26.69 -4.89 -17.20
CA TYR A 30 -25.80 -3.76 -17.35
C TYR A 30 -24.69 -4.05 -18.35
N THR A 31 -24.17 -3.01 -18.98
CA THR A 31 -23.03 -3.11 -19.89
C THR A 31 -21.76 -3.54 -19.14
N ASP A 32 -20.86 -4.23 -19.83
CA ASP A 32 -19.59 -4.65 -19.24
C ASP A 32 -18.71 -3.44 -18.88
N ASP A 33 -18.78 -2.36 -19.66
CA ASP A 33 -18.09 -1.10 -19.37
C ASP A 33 -18.56 -0.48 -18.04
N PHE A 34 -19.87 -0.41 -17.81
CA PHE A 34 -20.41 0.12 -16.56
C PHE A 34 -20.00 -0.73 -15.35
N LYS A 35 -20.00 -2.07 -15.47
CA LYS A 35 -19.52 -2.95 -14.38
C LYS A 35 -18.05 -2.68 -14.04
N ASN A 36 -17.21 -2.45 -15.04
CA ASN A 36 -15.79 -2.17 -14.84
C ASN A 36 -15.61 -0.80 -14.15
N ARG A 37 -16.29 0.24 -14.63
CA ARG A 37 -16.28 1.57 -13.99
C ARG A 37 -16.78 1.51 -12.55
N PHE A 38 -17.88 0.81 -12.33
CA PHE A 38 -18.45 0.61 -11.00
C PHE A 38 -17.43 0.00 -10.05
N MET A 39 -16.73 -1.06 -10.45
CA MET A 39 -15.74 -1.70 -9.58
C MET A 39 -14.53 -0.80 -9.29
N ASN A 40 -14.06 -0.03 -10.28
CA ASN A 40 -12.98 0.92 -10.06
C ASN A 40 -13.35 1.99 -9.03
N GLU A 41 -14.56 2.57 -9.15
CA GLU A 41 -15.05 3.59 -8.23
C GLU A 41 -15.40 3.04 -6.84
N TYR A 42 -15.92 1.82 -6.79
CA TYR A 42 -16.22 1.13 -5.54
C TYR A 42 -14.94 0.80 -4.77
N LEU A 43 -13.88 0.34 -5.46
CA LEU A 43 -12.56 0.12 -4.86
C LEU A 43 -11.89 1.43 -4.43
N ALA A 44 -12.21 2.55 -5.07
CA ALA A 44 -11.79 3.88 -4.64
C ALA A 44 -12.55 4.38 -3.39
N GLY A 45 -13.57 3.64 -2.92
CA GLY A 45 -14.29 3.92 -1.67
C GLY A 45 -15.63 4.63 -1.83
N LYS A 46 -16.14 4.83 -3.06
CA LYS A 46 -17.48 5.39 -3.27
C LYS A 46 -18.57 4.39 -2.92
N LEU A 47 -19.70 4.90 -2.40
CA LEU A 47 -20.85 4.05 -2.07
C LEU A 47 -21.60 3.62 -3.35
N PRO A 48 -22.13 2.39 -3.43
CA PRO A 48 -22.87 1.92 -4.60
C PRO A 48 -24.01 2.85 -5.02
N ARG A 49 -24.73 3.43 -4.05
CA ARG A 49 -25.78 4.41 -4.32
C ARG A 49 -25.27 5.62 -5.10
N GLN A 50 -24.12 6.18 -4.70
CA GLN A 50 -23.54 7.36 -5.34
C GLN A 50 -23.13 7.04 -6.77
N ILE A 51 -22.46 5.90 -6.99
CA ILE A 51 -22.01 5.48 -8.32
C ILE A 51 -23.19 5.34 -9.27
N PHE A 52 -24.31 4.76 -8.83
CA PHE A 52 -25.50 4.63 -9.66
C PHE A 52 -26.13 6.00 -10.00
N VAL A 53 -26.21 6.93 -9.06
CA VAL A 53 -26.73 8.30 -9.31
C VAL A 53 -25.86 9.04 -10.32
N GLU A 54 -24.54 9.03 -10.13
CA GLU A 54 -23.57 9.67 -11.03
C GLU A 54 -23.63 9.11 -12.46
N ASN A 55 -24.01 7.84 -12.59
CA ASN A 55 -24.19 7.15 -13.86
C ASN A 55 -25.62 7.24 -14.41
N GLY A 56 -26.42 8.18 -13.91
CA GLY A 56 -27.73 8.53 -14.45
C GLY A 56 -28.86 7.55 -14.11
N PHE A 57 -28.72 6.79 -13.02
CA PHE A 57 -29.80 5.94 -12.51
C PHE A 57 -30.61 6.66 -11.42
N ASP A 58 -31.93 6.60 -11.56
CA ASP A 58 -32.84 7.01 -10.51
C ASP A 58 -32.93 5.92 -9.43
N VAL A 59 -32.44 6.25 -8.22
CA VAL A 59 -32.36 5.33 -7.08
C VAL A 59 -33.74 4.97 -6.54
N ASP A 60 -34.70 5.89 -6.61
CA ASP A 60 -36.05 5.68 -6.10
C ASP A 60 -36.82 4.70 -7.00
N LEU A 61 -36.60 4.81 -8.31
CA LEU A 61 -37.14 3.88 -9.31
C LEU A 61 -36.48 2.48 -9.22
N LEU A 62 -35.17 2.40 -9.01
CA LEU A 62 -34.44 1.13 -8.95
C LEU A 62 -34.63 0.36 -7.64
N GLY A 63 -34.74 1.10 -6.54
CA GLY A 63 -34.79 0.60 -5.18
C GLY A 63 -33.40 0.26 -4.61
N ILE A 64 -33.15 0.75 -3.39
CA ILE A 64 -31.86 0.60 -2.68
C ILE A 64 -31.42 -0.87 -2.56
N LYS A 65 -32.33 -1.77 -2.17
CA LYS A 65 -32.03 -3.21 -2.02
C LYS A 65 -31.52 -3.85 -3.31
N ARG A 66 -31.96 -3.36 -4.48
CA ARG A 66 -31.51 -3.89 -5.78
C ARG A 66 -30.08 -3.45 -6.06
N ILE A 67 -29.74 -2.19 -5.78
CA ILE A 67 -28.39 -1.63 -5.92
C ILE A 67 -27.39 -2.39 -5.01
N GLU A 68 -27.76 -2.62 -3.76
CA GLU A 68 -26.94 -3.38 -2.81
C GLU A 68 -26.69 -4.82 -3.27
N GLN A 69 -27.74 -5.50 -3.75
CA GLN A 69 -27.62 -6.86 -4.28
C GLN A 69 -26.79 -6.91 -5.57
N THR A 70 -26.90 -5.92 -6.46
CA THR A 70 -26.05 -5.85 -7.65
C THR A 70 -24.59 -5.65 -7.28
N ALA A 71 -24.31 -4.71 -6.36
CA ALA A 71 -22.96 -4.46 -5.86
C ALA A 71 -22.36 -5.71 -5.21
N TYR A 72 -23.13 -6.40 -4.36
CA TYR A 72 -22.71 -7.65 -3.74
C TYR A 72 -22.38 -8.73 -4.77
N ARG A 73 -23.22 -8.91 -5.80
CA ARG A 73 -23.00 -9.91 -6.86
C ARG A 73 -21.76 -9.60 -7.69
N TRP A 74 -21.53 -8.34 -8.04
CA TRP A 74 -20.35 -7.93 -8.80
C TRP A 74 -19.08 -8.06 -7.96
N ASN A 75 -19.12 -7.68 -6.69
CA ASN A 75 -17.98 -7.84 -5.80
C ASN A 75 -17.61 -9.34 -5.64
N LYS A 76 -18.60 -10.22 -5.43
CA LYS A 76 -18.37 -11.67 -5.38
C LYS A 76 -17.81 -12.25 -6.67
N ALA A 77 -18.27 -11.76 -7.83
CA ALA A 77 -17.74 -12.20 -9.12
C ALA A 77 -16.29 -11.74 -9.32
N TYR A 78 -15.99 -10.51 -8.92
CA TYR A 78 -14.66 -9.92 -8.98
C TYR A 78 -13.67 -10.61 -8.02
N GLU A 79 -14.07 -10.90 -6.78
CA GLU A 79 -13.26 -11.67 -5.82
C GLU A 79 -12.84 -13.04 -6.40
N LYS A 80 -13.72 -13.69 -7.17
CA LYS A 80 -13.48 -15.05 -7.68
C LYS A 80 -12.63 -15.09 -8.95
N LYS A 81 -12.86 -14.16 -9.90
CA LYS A 81 -12.29 -14.21 -11.26
C LYS A 81 -11.76 -12.87 -11.77
N GLY A 82 -11.65 -11.85 -10.91
CA GLY A 82 -11.26 -10.51 -11.31
C GLY A 82 -12.19 -9.91 -12.37
N LEU A 83 -11.63 -9.09 -13.26
CA LEU A 83 -12.37 -8.41 -14.33
C LEU A 83 -13.10 -9.39 -15.27
N ILE A 84 -12.52 -10.57 -15.49
CA ILE A 84 -13.10 -11.64 -16.33
C ILE A 84 -14.41 -12.18 -15.72
N GLY A 85 -14.57 -12.11 -14.40
CA GLY A 85 -15.81 -12.50 -13.71
C GLY A 85 -17.00 -11.57 -13.97
N LEU A 86 -16.74 -10.32 -14.37
CA LEU A 86 -17.77 -9.30 -14.60
C LEU A 86 -18.28 -9.30 -16.04
N THR A 87 -17.42 -9.70 -16.97
CA THR A 87 -17.76 -9.83 -18.39
C THR A 87 -18.83 -10.88 -18.63
N ASP A 88 -19.80 -10.60 -19.51
CA ASP A 88 -20.83 -11.57 -19.87
C ASP A 88 -20.22 -12.78 -20.60
N SER A 89 -20.07 -13.89 -19.87
CA SER A 89 -19.50 -15.13 -20.39
C SER A 89 -20.31 -15.73 -21.54
N ARG A 90 -21.57 -15.34 -21.73
CA ARG A 90 -22.40 -15.78 -22.86
C ARG A 90 -21.92 -15.24 -24.22
N LYS A 91 -21.13 -14.16 -24.24
CA LYS A 91 -20.49 -13.65 -25.48
C LYS A 91 -19.40 -14.60 -26.00
N ILE A 92 -18.74 -15.31 -25.09
CA ILE A 92 -17.57 -16.14 -25.39
C ILE A 92 -17.96 -17.63 -25.40
N ALA A 93 -18.90 -18.02 -24.54
CA ALA A 93 -19.49 -19.34 -24.54
C ALA A 93 -20.64 -19.40 -25.55
N SER A 94 -20.30 -19.51 -26.83
CA SER A 94 -21.23 -20.06 -27.82
C SER A 94 -21.63 -21.45 -27.33
N GLY A 95 -22.93 -21.66 -27.11
CA GLY A 95 -23.53 -22.84 -26.48
C GLY A 95 -23.40 -24.15 -27.27
N MET A 96 -22.44 -24.24 -28.18
CA MET A 96 -22.04 -25.48 -28.82
C MET A 96 -20.52 -25.48 -28.93
N PRO A 97 -19.81 -26.43 -28.29
CA PRO A 97 -18.40 -26.63 -28.57
C PRO A 97 -18.25 -26.80 -30.08
N MET A 98 -17.32 -26.06 -30.68
CA MET A 98 -17.02 -26.18 -32.10
C MET A 98 -16.63 -27.65 -32.36
N LYS A 99 -17.50 -28.43 -33.01
CA LYS A 99 -17.24 -29.85 -33.33
C LYS A 99 -16.27 -30.03 -34.52
N ARG A 100 -15.66 -28.95 -35.01
CA ARG A 100 -14.62 -29.02 -36.05
C ARG A 100 -13.26 -29.11 -35.37
N GLU A 101 -12.37 -29.91 -35.93
CA GLU A 101 -10.95 -29.85 -35.57
C GLU A 101 -10.40 -28.48 -35.96
N LEU A 102 -9.63 -27.87 -35.05
CA LEU A 102 -8.97 -26.59 -35.32
C LEU A 102 -7.95 -26.77 -36.44
N SER A 103 -7.79 -25.78 -37.31
CA SER A 103 -6.70 -25.80 -38.27
C SER A 103 -5.35 -25.73 -37.54
N GLN A 104 -4.29 -26.27 -38.15
CA GLN A 104 -2.93 -26.14 -37.60
C GLN A 104 -2.54 -24.67 -37.37
N SER A 105 -2.99 -23.76 -38.24
CA SER A 105 -2.74 -22.32 -38.08
C SER A 105 -3.43 -21.73 -36.84
N GLU A 106 -4.71 -22.08 -36.59
CA GLU A 106 -5.45 -21.62 -35.40
C GLU A 106 -4.84 -22.17 -34.10
N ILE A 107 -4.30 -23.39 -34.14
CA ILE A 107 -3.59 -23.99 -32.99
C ILE A 107 -2.29 -23.23 -32.70
N ILE A 108 -1.50 -22.95 -33.74
CA ILE A 108 -0.23 -22.22 -33.61
C ILE A 108 -0.48 -20.83 -33.02
N GLU A 109 -1.43 -20.07 -33.55
CA GLU A 109 -1.76 -18.72 -33.05
C GLU A 109 -2.19 -18.76 -31.58
N ARG A 110 -3.00 -19.76 -31.19
CA ARG A 110 -3.42 -19.94 -29.80
C ARG A 110 -2.27 -20.33 -28.88
N GLN A 111 -1.35 -21.15 -29.35
CA GLN A 111 -0.15 -21.54 -28.60
C GLN A 111 0.80 -20.35 -28.46
N GLU A 112 1.02 -19.56 -29.51
CA GLU A 112 1.82 -18.33 -29.49
C GLU A 112 1.26 -17.31 -28.50
N ALA A 113 -0.05 -17.08 -28.51
CA ALA A 113 -0.69 -16.19 -27.54
C ALA A 113 -0.47 -16.67 -26.08
N LYS A 114 -0.52 -17.99 -25.85
CA LYS A 114 -0.26 -18.59 -24.54
C LYS A 114 1.21 -18.48 -24.14
N ILE A 115 2.14 -18.71 -25.07
CA ILE A 115 3.58 -18.57 -24.87
C ILE A 115 3.89 -17.13 -24.47
N LYS A 116 3.40 -16.15 -25.23
CA LYS A 116 3.61 -14.72 -24.93
C LYS A 116 3.09 -14.31 -23.55
N LEU A 117 1.93 -14.84 -23.15
CA LEU A 117 1.40 -14.60 -21.80
C LEU A 117 2.32 -15.20 -20.72
N LEU A 118 2.74 -16.46 -20.90
CA LEU A 118 3.61 -17.15 -19.96
C LEU A 118 4.99 -16.49 -19.87
N GLU A 119 5.56 -16.06 -20.98
CA GLU A 119 6.82 -15.30 -21.03
C GLU A 119 6.73 -14.02 -20.21
N GLY A 120 5.64 -13.26 -20.36
CA GLY A 120 5.39 -12.07 -19.56
C GLY A 120 5.27 -12.37 -18.05
N GLN A 121 4.62 -13.47 -17.68
CA GLN A 121 4.54 -13.92 -16.28
C GLN A 121 5.92 -14.28 -15.71
N VAL A 122 6.73 -15.01 -16.47
CA VAL A 122 8.10 -15.39 -16.07
C VAL A 122 9.00 -14.16 -15.93
N GLU A 123 8.89 -13.18 -16.83
CA GLU A 123 9.67 -11.95 -16.73
C GLU A 123 9.34 -11.18 -15.44
N LEU A 124 8.06 -11.12 -15.06
CA LEU A 124 7.62 -10.48 -13.82
C LEU A 124 8.14 -11.21 -12.59
N LEU A 125 8.10 -12.56 -12.59
CA LEU A 125 8.66 -13.37 -11.50
C LEU A 125 10.17 -13.18 -11.35
N LYS A 126 10.92 -13.13 -12.46
CA LYS A 126 12.37 -12.86 -12.43
C LYS A 126 12.68 -11.49 -11.82
N LYS A 127 11.93 -10.46 -12.19
CA LYS A 127 12.07 -9.12 -11.58
C LYS A 127 11.83 -9.17 -10.08
N LEU A 128 10.78 -9.84 -9.65
CA LEU A 128 10.45 -10.03 -8.24
C LEU A 128 11.60 -10.73 -7.50
N GLU A 129 12.12 -11.85 -8.00
CA GLU A 129 13.24 -12.58 -7.39
C GLU A 129 14.51 -11.71 -7.25
N THR A 130 14.85 -10.91 -8.28
CA THR A 130 16.01 -10.01 -8.18
C THR A 130 15.84 -8.94 -7.10
N THR A 131 14.63 -8.42 -6.91
CA THR A 131 14.34 -7.47 -5.84
C THR A 131 14.46 -8.11 -4.47
N GLU A 132 13.97 -9.33 -4.29
CA GLU A 132 14.08 -10.06 -3.01
C GLU A 132 15.52 -10.30 -2.60
N ARG A 133 16.35 -10.80 -3.53
CA ARG A 133 17.77 -11.04 -3.25
C ARG A 133 18.46 -9.74 -2.84
N ARG A 134 18.15 -8.62 -3.49
CA ARG A 134 18.66 -7.30 -3.13
C ARG A 134 18.22 -6.89 -1.72
N LEU A 135 16.96 -7.15 -1.36
CA LEU A 135 16.42 -6.81 -0.04
C LEU A 135 17.03 -7.67 1.07
N LEU A 136 17.14 -8.97 0.86
CA LEU A 136 17.75 -9.88 1.82
C LEU A 136 19.20 -9.49 2.09
N ASN A 137 20.00 -9.30 1.03
CA ASN A 137 21.40 -8.87 1.15
C ASN A 137 21.53 -7.50 1.83
N ALA A 138 20.63 -6.57 1.52
CA ALA A 138 20.65 -5.24 2.14
C ALA A 138 20.23 -5.30 3.62
N SER A 139 19.33 -6.22 3.99
CA SER A 139 18.78 -6.34 5.34
C SER A 139 19.72 -7.01 6.34
N GLU A 140 20.75 -7.71 5.88
CA GLU A 140 21.71 -8.37 6.77
C GLU A 140 22.35 -7.36 7.75
N ASN A 141 22.15 -7.60 9.04
CA ASN A 141 22.66 -6.77 10.15
C ASN A 141 22.11 -5.33 10.25
N LEU A 142 20.98 -5.02 9.60
CA LEU A 142 20.36 -3.71 9.73
C LEU A 142 19.43 -3.59 10.95
N ASP A 143 19.38 -2.39 11.51
CA ASP A 143 18.39 -2.03 12.52
C ASP A 143 16.96 -2.09 11.93
N PRO A 144 15.94 -2.54 12.70
CA PRO A 144 14.56 -2.64 12.20
C PRO A 144 14.02 -1.35 11.58
N SER A 145 14.43 -0.18 12.09
CA SER A 145 14.08 1.13 11.52
C SER A 145 14.52 1.27 10.06
N ARG A 146 15.73 0.80 9.75
CA ARG A 146 16.31 0.86 8.41
C ARG A 146 15.68 -0.19 7.50
N VAL A 147 15.31 -1.35 8.03
CA VAL A 147 14.56 -2.38 7.29
C VAL A 147 13.19 -1.84 6.85
N PHE A 148 12.46 -1.14 7.73
CA PHE A 148 11.18 -0.53 7.34
C PHE A 148 11.33 0.54 6.27
N GLN A 149 12.40 1.34 6.33
CA GLN A 149 12.69 2.33 5.29
C GLN A 149 12.96 1.68 3.94
N LEU A 150 13.73 0.59 3.91
CA LEU A 150 14.01 -0.19 2.70
C LEU A 150 12.71 -0.74 2.06
N ILE A 151 11.78 -1.23 2.88
CA ILE A 151 10.46 -1.69 2.41
C ILE A 151 9.67 -0.53 1.79
N TYR A 152 9.70 0.65 2.40
CA TYR A 152 9.03 1.83 1.87
C TYR A 152 9.59 2.26 0.51
N GLU A 153 10.92 2.41 0.41
CA GLU A 153 11.61 2.82 -0.82
C GLU A 153 11.33 1.86 -1.99
N THR A 154 11.28 0.56 -1.71
CA THR A 154 11.02 -0.46 -2.75
C THR A 154 9.58 -0.53 -3.21
N ILE A 155 8.62 -0.34 -2.31
CA ILE A 155 7.20 -0.24 -2.69
C ILE A 155 6.97 0.99 -3.58
N GLU A 156 7.64 2.11 -3.28
CA GLU A 156 7.55 3.34 -4.05
C GLU A 156 8.20 3.21 -5.44
N GLN A 157 9.43 2.67 -5.51
CA GLN A 157 10.18 2.53 -6.76
C GLN A 157 9.51 1.60 -7.77
N HIS A 158 8.92 0.50 -7.31
CA HIS A 158 8.35 -0.52 -8.19
C HIS A 158 6.81 -0.48 -8.29
N GLN A 159 6.16 0.47 -7.61
CA GLN A 159 4.71 0.59 -7.51
C GLN A 159 3.99 -0.71 -7.11
N PHE A 160 4.62 -1.51 -6.25
CA PHE A 160 4.06 -2.78 -5.77
C PHE A 160 2.94 -2.53 -4.75
N LYS A 161 1.74 -2.16 -5.24
CA LYS A 161 0.55 -2.00 -4.40
C LYS A 161 0.16 -3.34 -3.76
N HIS A 162 -0.19 -3.30 -2.47
CA HIS A 162 -0.62 -4.45 -1.67
C HIS A 162 0.44 -5.55 -1.41
N MET A 163 1.71 -5.32 -1.70
CA MET A 163 2.80 -6.29 -1.41
C MET A 163 3.50 -6.06 -0.06
N THR A 164 3.04 -5.09 0.76
CA THR A 164 3.66 -4.78 2.05
C THR A 164 3.73 -5.99 2.99
N LYS A 165 2.69 -6.83 3.02
CA LYS A 165 2.68 -8.06 3.81
C LYS A 165 3.80 -9.00 3.37
N TYR A 166 3.94 -9.17 2.06
CA TYR A 166 4.94 -10.04 1.46
C TYR A 166 6.36 -9.63 1.88
N PHE A 167 6.71 -8.35 1.72
CA PHE A 167 8.03 -7.85 2.10
C PHE A 167 8.28 -7.89 3.61
N CYS A 168 7.26 -7.66 4.44
CA CYS A 168 7.40 -7.81 5.89
C CYS A 168 7.68 -9.27 6.28
N ASP A 169 6.94 -10.21 5.70
CA ASP A 169 7.10 -11.65 5.95
C ASP A 169 8.49 -12.12 5.44
N LEU A 170 8.94 -11.62 4.28
CA LEU A 170 10.27 -11.91 3.71
C LEU A 170 11.43 -11.45 4.61
N LEU A 171 11.33 -10.24 5.17
CA LEU A 171 12.39 -9.66 6.01
C LEU A 171 12.24 -9.99 7.49
N GLY A 172 11.26 -10.82 7.86
CA GLY A 172 11.04 -11.25 9.25
C GLY A 172 10.59 -10.13 10.19
N VAL A 173 9.97 -9.07 9.67
CA VAL A 173 9.52 -7.91 10.46
C VAL A 173 8.01 -7.86 10.61
N SER A 174 7.52 -7.30 11.72
CA SER A 174 6.09 -7.20 11.96
C SER A 174 5.43 -6.13 11.08
N ARG A 175 4.27 -6.47 10.50
CA ARG A 175 3.44 -5.51 9.74
C ARG A 175 2.99 -4.33 10.59
N SER A 176 2.62 -4.58 11.85
CA SER A 176 2.24 -3.53 12.79
C SER A 176 3.41 -2.59 13.07
N GLY A 177 4.63 -3.12 13.20
CA GLY A 177 5.85 -2.33 13.32
C GLY A 177 6.09 -1.41 12.13
N TYR A 178 5.91 -1.92 10.91
CA TYR A 178 6.03 -1.12 9.69
C TYR A 178 5.03 0.05 9.65
N TYR A 179 3.74 -0.20 9.91
CA TYR A 179 2.75 0.89 9.91
C TYR A 179 2.95 1.86 11.08
N SER A 180 3.40 1.37 12.25
CA SER A 180 3.77 2.22 13.37
C SER A 180 4.97 3.12 13.02
N TYR A 181 5.95 2.58 12.29
CA TYR A 181 7.10 3.33 11.81
C TYR A 181 6.68 4.47 10.87
N LEU A 182 5.80 4.19 9.91
CA LEU A 182 5.27 5.20 9.00
C LEU A 182 4.48 6.28 9.73
N LYS A 183 3.59 5.88 10.66
CA LYS A 183 2.80 6.83 11.46
C LYS A 183 3.67 7.72 12.35
N ALA A 184 4.79 7.19 12.83
CA ALA A 184 5.72 7.92 13.67
C ALA A 184 6.75 8.75 12.89
N SER A 185 6.66 8.87 11.56
CA SER A 185 7.61 9.64 10.73
C SER A 185 7.74 11.09 11.21
N ASP A 186 6.64 11.85 11.21
CA ASP A 186 6.61 13.26 11.62
C ASP A 186 7.16 13.47 13.04
N SER A 187 6.74 12.62 13.98
CA SER A 187 7.20 12.69 15.37
C SER A 187 8.69 12.35 15.51
N ARG A 188 9.21 11.43 14.69
CA ARG A 188 10.65 11.10 14.68
C ARG A 188 11.46 12.27 14.13
N GLU A 189 11.01 12.90 13.05
CA GLU A 189 11.68 14.08 12.47
C GLU A 189 11.73 15.24 13.47
N ALA A 190 10.63 15.56 14.13
CA ALA A 190 10.61 16.60 15.17
C ALA A 190 11.57 16.26 16.33
N THR A 191 11.63 14.99 16.74
CA THR A 191 12.56 14.55 17.79
C THR A 191 14.02 14.61 17.33
N GLU A 192 14.29 14.30 16.07
CA GLU A 192 15.61 14.38 15.42
C GLU A 192 16.13 15.82 15.40
N GLN A 193 15.26 16.78 15.06
CA GLN A 193 15.56 18.22 15.07
C GLN A 193 15.90 18.70 16.48
N LEU A 194 15.06 18.36 17.47
CA LEU A 194 15.34 18.69 18.88
C LEU A 194 16.64 18.05 19.39
N ASP A 195 16.98 16.84 18.90
CA ASP A 195 18.24 16.17 19.21
C ASP A 195 19.45 16.88 18.58
N LEU A 196 19.30 17.45 17.39
CA LEU A 196 20.33 18.25 16.71
C LEU A 196 20.58 19.58 17.44
N GLU A 197 19.53 20.31 17.81
CA GLU A 197 19.66 21.54 18.60
C GLU A 197 20.34 21.25 19.95
N ALA A 198 19.90 20.21 20.64
CA ALA A 198 20.49 19.80 21.91
C ALA A 198 21.95 19.33 21.74
N LYS A 199 22.29 18.69 20.62
CA LYS A 199 23.67 18.32 20.27
C LYS A 199 24.54 19.56 20.14
N GLU A 200 24.10 20.62 19.47
CA GLU A 200 24.86 21.86 19.32
C GLU A 200 25.17 22.51 20.67
N MET A 201 24.16 22.60 21.54
CA MET A 201 24.34 23.12 22.90
C MET A 201 25.30 22.26 23.72
N ILE A 202 25.16 20.93 23.64
CA ILE A 202 26.06 19.99 24.31
C ILE A 202 27.48 20.11 23.76
N LEU A 203 27.66 20.34 22.45
CA LEU A 203 28.98 20.46 21.83
C LEU A 203 29.71 21.74 22.27
N LYS A 204 28.99 22.86 22.42
CA LYS A 204 29.52 24.10 23.02
C LYS A 204 30.03 23.84 24.44
N ALA A 205 29.22 23.18 25.27
CA ALA A 205 29.60 22.82 26.64
C ALA A 205 30.72 21.76 26.69
N PHE A 206 30.76 20.83 25.73
CA PHE A 206 31.77 19.77 25.63
C PHE A 206 33.17 20.32 25.31
N ASN A 207 33.26 21.39 24.52
CA ASN A 207 34.54 21.99 24.10
C ASN A 207 35.03 23.14 25.03
N HIS A 208 34.21 23.59 25.97
CA HIS A 208 34.47 24.74 26.86
C HIS A 208 35.73 24.65 27.76
N ARG A 209 36.81 25.43 27.58
CA ARG A 209 38.06 25.37 28.39
C ARG A 209 39.01 24.18 28.10
N GLY A 210 39.11 23.74 26.84
CA GLY A 210 40.32 23.05 26.34
C GLY A 210 40.47 21.52 26.53
N TYR A 211 39.67 20.83 27.36
CA TYR A 211 39.67 19.36 27.47
C TYR A 211 38.27 18.77 27.30
N LYS A 212 38.08 17.52 26.85
CA LYS A 212 36.74 16.94 26.66
C LYS A 212 36.00 16.70 28.00
N LYS A 213 34.70 17.01 28.08
CA LYS A 213 33.93 16.96 29.34
C LYS A 213 33.02 15.74 29.39
N GLY A 214 32.87 15.19 30.59
CA GLY A 214 31.88 14.15 30.86
C GLY A 214 30.47 14.72 31.05
N SER A 215 29.46 13.85 30.97
CA SER A 215 28.03 14.21 31.11
C SER A 215 27.68 15.06 32.35
N ARG A 216 28.36 14.86 33.49
CA ARG A 216 28.12 15.65 34.71
C ARG A 216 28.63 17.08 34.58
N SER A 217 29.83 17.26 34.03
CA SER A 217 30.42 18.58 33.81
C SER A 217 29.67 19.36 32.74
N ILE A 218 29.22 18.70 31.67
CA ILE A 218 28.36 19.31 30.64
C ILE A 218 27.08 19.84 31.27
N LYS A 219 26.43 19.05 32.14
CA LYS A 219 25.22 19.50 32.85
C LYS A 219 25.49 20.77 33.67
N MET A 220 26.57 20.78 34.46
CA MET A 220 26.93 21.96 35.26
C MET A 220 27.21 23.19 34.40
N ILE A 221 27.91 23.04 33.28
CA ILE A 221 28.21 24.14 32.35
C ILE A 221 26.93 24.67 31.69
N LEU A 222 26.03 23.79 31.25
CA LEU A 222 24.75 24.19 30.65
C LEU A 222 23.86 24.93 31.66
N GLU A 223 23.85 24.50 32.92
CA GLU A 223 23.07 25.14 33.98
C GLU A 223 23.65 26.50 34.38
N ASN A 224 24.98 26.65 34.45
CA ASN A 224 25.61 27.87 34.95
C ASN A 224 25.87 28.93 33.86
N ASP A 225 26.40 28.52 32.70
CA ASP A 225 26.88 29.45 31.67
C ASP A 225 25.79 29.75 30.62
N TYR A 226 24.82 28.84 30.45
CA TYR A 226 23.79 28.92 29.41
C TYR A 226 22.36 28.92 29.95
N ASN A 227 22.15 28.89 31.27
CA ASN A 227 20.83 28.79 31.94
C ASN A 227 19.90 27.73 31.32
N HIS A 228 20.47 26.61 30.85
CA HIS A 228 19.73 25.56 30.16
C HIS A 228 19.60 24.30 31.02
N LEU A 229 18.38 24.04 31.48
CA LEU A 229 18.06 22.89 32.33
C LEU A 229 17.93 21.61 31.50
N CYS A 230 18.98 20.80 31.48
CA CYS A 230 19.00 19.52 30.77
C CYS A 230 19.20 18.34 31.73
N SER A 231 18.35 17.31 31.59
CA SER A 231 18.54 16.07 32.34
C SER A 231 19.83 15.36 31.93
N ARG A 232 20.57 14.85 32.91
CA ARG A 232 21.80 14.07 32.67
C ARG A 232 21.56 12.86 31.77
N LYS A 233 20.39 12.21 31.86
CA LYS A 233 20.01 11.07 30.99
C LYS A 233 19.87 11.50 29.53
N LYS A 234 19.30 12.70 29.28
CA LYS A 234 19.17 13.29 27.94
C LYS A 234 20.55 13.58 27.35
N ILE A 235 21.44 14.20 28.13
CA ILE A 235 22.83 14.46 27.72
C ILE A 235 23.55 13.15 27.35
N GLN A 236 23.46 12.11 28.19
CA GLN A 236 24.08 10.81 27.91
C GLN A 236 23.52 10.12 26.66
N ARG A 237 22.21 10.22 26.43
CA ARG A 237 21.58 9.68 25.20
C ARG A 237 22.13 10.38 23.96
N ILE A 238 22.17 11.71 23.97
CA ILE A 238 22.67 12.51 22.85
C ILE A 238 24.17 12.26 22.63
N MET A 239 24.98 12.22 23.70
CA MET A 239 26.39 11.89 23.62
C MET A 239 26.63 10.51 22.98
N ARG A 240 25.84 9.49 23.35
CA ARG A 240 25.92 8.15 22.72
C ARG A 240 25.49 8.18 21.26
N LYS A 241 24.37 8.85 20.93
CA LYS A 241 23.84 8.97 19.56
C LYS A 241 24.86 9.61 18.61
N PHE A 242 25.56 10.65 19.06
CA PHE A 242 26.52 11.42 18.25
C PHE A 242 28.00 11.06 18.51
N GLY A 243 28.29 9.95 19.21
CA GLY A 243 29.66 9.47 19.41
C GLY A 243 30.58 10.39 20.22
N MET A 244 30.02 11.24 21.10
CA MET A 244 30.79 12.14 21.95
C MET A 244 31.40 11.39 23.14
N VAL A 245 32.60 10.83 22.95
CA VAL A 245 33.31 10.08 23.99
C VAL A 245 34.27 11.00 24.75
N CYS A 246 34.12 11.04 26.08
CA CYS A 246 35.09 11.65 26.97
C CYS A 246 36.20 10.63 27.28
N PRO A 247 37.49 10.97 27.12
CA PRO A 247 38.59 10.14 27.60
C PRO A 247 38.41 9.89 29.10
N HIS A 248 38.44 8.62 29.52
CA HIS A 248 38.41 8.28 30.94
C HIS A 248 39.82 8.45 31.51
N ARG A 249 39.97 9.07 32.70
CA ARG A 249 41.23 9.00 33.43
C ARG A 249 41.44 7.53 33.80
N ARG A 250 42.43 6.86 33.19
CA ARG A 250 42.89 5.56 33.69
C ARG A 250 43.60 5.83 35.03
N PRO A 251 43.40 5.02 36.07
CA PRO A 251 44.30 5.02 37.23
C PRO A 251 45.74 4.83 36.71
N ASN A 252 46.71 5.52 37.30
CA ASN A 252 48.11 5.51 36.87
C ASN A 252 48.55 4.08 36.49
N PRO A 253 48.95 3.81 35.23
CA PRO A 253 49.66 2.59 34.93
C PRO A 253 50.99 2.67 35.69
N CYS A 254 51.18 1.80 36.68
CA CYS A 254 52.48 1.61 37.30
C CYS A 254 53.46 1.22 36.19
N TYR A 255 54.48 2.05 35.99
CA TYR A 255 55.64 1.71 35.16
C TYR A 255 56.42 0.57 35.80
#